data_AF-A0A6V7J8V3-F1
#
_entry.id   AF-A0A6V7J8V3-F1
#
_cell.length_a   1.000
_cell.length_b   1.000
_cell.length_c   1.000
_cell.angle_alpha   90.00
_cell.angle_beta   90.00
_cell.angle_gamma   90.00
#
_symmetry.space_group_name_H-M   'P 1'
#
loop_
_entity.id
_entity.type
_entity.pdbx_description
1 polymer ?
#
loop_
_entity_poly.entity_id
_entity_poly.type
_entity_poly.pdbx_seq_one_letter_code
_entity_poly.pdbx_strand_id
1 'polypeptide(L)' 'MTSNKAKEIADDYISSLKDLTINSKPLINMLTMLADDHIEHASAIVEAVENHLQK' A
#
# COMPACT_ATOMS: atom_id res chain seq x y z
N MET A 1 -3.00 3.29 -22.27
CA MET A 1 -3.18 2.04 -21.50
C MET A 1 -2.27 2.08 -20.28
N THR A 2 -2.62 2.86 -19.24
CA THR A 2 -1.75 3.07 -18.05
C THR A 2 -2.50 2.84 -16.72
N SER A 3 -3.71 2.27 -16.74
CA SER A 3 -4.62 2.27 -15.58
C SER A 3 -4.66 0.98 -14.74
N ASN A 4 -3.92 -0.09 -15.07
CA ASN A 4 -4.01 -1.35 -14.32
C ASN A 4 -2.97 -1.48 -13.20
N LYS A 5 -1.73 -1.02 -13.42
CA LYS A 5 -0.62 -1.15 -12.46
C LYS A 5 -0.84 -0.42 -11.14
N ALA A 6 -1.37 0.81 -11.19
CA ALA A 6 -1.67 1.58 -9.98
C ALA A 6 -2.67 0.85 -9.07
N LYS A 7 -3.62 0.13 -9.68
CA LYS A 7 -4.67 -0.60 -8.97
C LYS A 7 -4.13 -1.91 -8.39
N GLU A 8 -3.31 -2.63 -9.15
CA GLU A 8 -2.59 -3.81 -8.66
C GLU A 8 -1.69 -3.46 -7.46
N ILE A 9 -0.93 -2.38 -7.54
CA ILE A 9 -0.08 -1.91 -6.43
C ILE A 9 -0.92 -1.51 -5.22
N ALA A 10 -2.02 -0.78 -5.42
CA ALA A 10 -2.91 -0.41 -4.33
C ALA A 10 -3.55 -1.65 -3.67
N ASP A 11 -4.00 -2.63 -4.45
CA ASP A 11 -4.60 -3.86 -3.93
C ASP A 11 -3.58 -4.69 -3.13
N ASP A 12 -2.34 -4.83 -3.64
CA ASP A 12 -1.24 -5.51 -2.93
C ASP A 12 -0.87 -4.76 -1.63
N TYR A 13 -0.85 -3.43 -1.67
CA TYR A 13 -0.60 -2.58 -0.51
C TYR A 13 -1.70 -2.73 0.55
N ILE A 14 -2.98 -2.74 0.14
CA ILE A 14 -4.13 -2.94 1.01
C ILE A 14 -4.09 -4.32 1.65
N SER A 15 -3.75 -5.36 0.88
CA SER A 15 -3.64 -6.73 1.40
C SER A 15 -2.57 -6.79 2.50
N SER A 16 -1.41 -6.20 2.24
CA SER A 16 -0.29 -6.12 3.19
C SER A 16 -0.63 -5.27 4.43
N LEU A 17 -1.38 -4.18 4.27
CA LEU A 17 -1.91 -3.36 5.36
C LEU A 17 -2.92 -4.10 6.23
N LYS A 18 -3.80 -4.92 5.61
CA LYS A 18 -4.73 -5.76 6.37
C LYS A 18 -4.01 -6.77 7.24
N ASP A 19 -2.86 -7.27 6.80
CA ASP A 19 -2.01 -8.17 7.60
C ASP A 19 -1.27 -7.43 8.72
N LEU A 20 -1.13 -6.10 8.62
CA LEU A 20 -0.57 -5.21 9.64
C LEU A 20 -1.54 -4.97 10.81
N THR A 21 -2.23 -6.01 11.28
CA THR A 21 -3.07 -5.98 12.50
C THR A 21 -2.27 -5.86 13.79
N ILE A 22 -0.98 -6.17 13.72
CA ILE A 22 -0.01 -6.09 14.81
C ILE A 22 1.21 -5.31 14.33
N ASN A 23 1.96 -4.73 15.27
CA ASN A 23 3.18 -3.99 14.95
C ASN A 23 4.29 -4.94 14.43
N SER A 24 4.22 -5.23 13.13
CA SER A 24 5.12 -6.13 12.42
C SER A 24 6.16 -5.32 11.68
N LYS A 25 7.37 -5.22 12.25
CA LYS A 25 8.53 -4.58 11.60
C LYS A 25 8.78 -5.08 10.16
N PRO A 26 8.69 -6.39 9.84
CA PRO A 26 8.85 -6.86 8.47
C PRO A 26 7.82 -6.28 7.51
N LEU A 27 6.55 -6.22 7.92
CA LEU A 27 5.48 -5.67 7.08
C LEU A 27 5.63 -4.16 6.89
N ILE A 28 5.99 -3.42 7.94
CA ILE A 28 6.27 -1.97 7.84
C ILE A 28 7.42 -1.70 6.87
N ASN A 29 8.51 -2.46 6.98
CA ASN A 29 9.65 -2.32 6.07
C ASN A 29 9.26 -2.65 4.63
N MET A 30 8.49 -3.71 4.42
CA MET A 30 8.00 -4.10 3.10
C MET A 30 7.11 -3.02 2.49
N LEU A 31 6.13 -2.51 3.25
CA LEU A 31 5.26 -1.39 2.84
C LEU A 31 6.04 -0.11 2.55
N THR A 32 7.12 0.14 3.29
CA THR A 32 8.02 1.28 3.05
C THR A 32 8.77 1.12 1.73
N MET A 33 9.34 -0.07 1.47
CA MET A 33 10.03 -0.37 0.21
C MET A 33 9.08 -0.30 -0.98
N LEU A 34 7.86 -0.84 -0.85
CA LEU A 34 6.85 -0.81 -1.91
C LEU A 34 6.41 0.63 -2.25
N ALA A 35 6.32 1.51 -1.25
CA ALA A 35 6.01 2.91 -1.45
C ALA A 35 7.16 3.67 -2.14
N ASP A 36 8.41 3.34 -1.81
CA ASP A 36 9.60 3.94 -2.41
C ASP A 36 9.79 3.49 -3.87
N ASP A 37 9.51 2.22 -4.18
CA ASP A 37 9.57 1.67 -5.55
C ASP A 37 8.42 2.18 -6.44
N HIS A 38 7.31 2.61 -5.85
CA HIS A 38 6.08 3.00 -6.56
C HIS A 38 5.62 4.44 -6.26
N ILE A 39 6.58 5.38 -6.17
CA ILE A 39 6.29 6.82 -5.97
C ILE A 39 5.35 7.39 -7.04
N GLU A 40 5.42 6.89 -8.27
CA GLU A 40 4.50 7.28 -9.37
C GLU A 40 3.02 6.94 -9.09
N HIS A 41 2.78 6.03 -8.14
CA HIS A 41 1.46 5.61 -7.69
C HIS A 41 1.20 5.97 -6.22
N ALA A 42 1.99 6.88 -5.65
CA ALA A 42 1.88 7.32 -4.25
C ALA A 42 0.45 7.75 -3.89
N SER A 43 -0.25 8.44 -4.78
CA SER A 43 -1.64 8.87 -4.53
C SER A 43 -2.58 7.69 -4.27
N ALA A 44 -2.43 6.58 -4.99
CA ALA A 44 -3.26 5.39 -4.81
C ALA A 44 -2.91 4.64 -3.52
N ILE A 45 -1.62 4.61 -3.16
CA ILE A 45 -1.13 4.03 -1.90
C ILE A 45 -1.64 4.82 -0.69
N VAL A 46 -1.62 6.16 -0.76
CA VAL A 46 -2.13 7.02 0.31
C VAL A 46 -3.63 6.82 0.49
N GLU A 47 -4.39 6.80 -0.60
CA GLU A 47 -5.85 6.56 -0.56
C GLU A 47 -6.18 5.17 0.04
N ALA A 48 -5.39 4.15 -0.30
CA ALA A 48 -5.48 2.83 0.31
C ALA A 48 -5.24 2.83 1.83
N VAL A 49 -4.21 3.54 2.29
CA VAL A 49 -3.89 3.68 3.73
C VAL A 49 -4.98 4.44 4.48
N GLU A 50 -5.43 5.58 3.94
CA GLU A 50 -6.48 6.39 4.56
C GLU A 50 -7.79 5.61 4.68
N ASN A 51 -8.18 4.89 3.63
CA ASN A 51 -9.36 4.02 3.64
C ASN A 51 -9.22 2.86 4.66
N HIS A 52 -8.01 2.36 4.88
CA HIS A 52 -7.75 1.35 5.91
C HIS A 52 -7.83 1.93 7.33
N LEU A 53 -7.35 3.16 7.54
CA LEU A 53 -7.38 3.87 8.83
C LEU A 53 -8.78 4.41 9.20
N GLN A 54 -9.61 4.73 8.22
CA GLN A 54 -10.98 5.23 8.44
C GLN A 54 -11.98 4.14 8.87
N LYS A 55 -11.54 2.88 8.97
CA LYS A 55 -12.38 1.73 9.33
C LYS A 55 -12.22 1.34 10.78
#